data_AF-A0A928E093-F1
#
_entry.id   AF-A0A928E093-F1
#
_cell.length_a   1.000
_cell.length_b   1.000
_cell.length_c   1.000
_cell.angle_alpha   90.00
_cell.angle_beta   90.00
_cell.angle_gamma   90.00
#
_symmetry.space_group_name_H-M   'P 1'
#
loop_
_entity.id
_entity.type
_entity.pdbx_description
1 polymer ?
#
loop_
_entity_poly.entity_id
_entity_poly.type
_entity_poly.pdbx_seq_one_letter_code
_entity_poly.pdbx_strand_id
1 'polypeptide(L)'
;TGTVKKPATIRVPLGAALTECVDAVGGSSIPNPVYLVGGPMMGYLEEDPANARVTKTTGGIILLPQDHPLIIEMRRPWKSTVRIAKSACDQCSHCTELCPRNLLGHPVEPHKAMRSLLFGADTLVYGTQFCSSCNLCSRCSCPEGLDPRSVMRNNREKWLESGKKIQEPIFRRNRADQQMENRATPIPRLIRRLGLAEYDVHADWDPQISDQLSAIPEVLISLRQHIGPPCVPVVQAGETVQTGDIIGVPAEKDGKLQLGAAVHASIDGKVIGVENGAIRIRRE
;
A
#
# COMPACT_ATOMS: atom_id res chain seq x y z
N THR A 1 5.86 6.42 12.82
CA THR A 1 6.11 7.88 12.91
C THR A 1 4.76 8.60 12.96
N GLY A 2 4.73 9.93 12.81
CA GLY A 2 3.48 10.70 12.92
C GLY A 2 3.22 11.14 14.36
N THR A 3 1.95 11.25 14.73
CA THR A 3 1.48 11.66 16.07
C THR A 3 1.65 10.56 17.13
N VAL A 4 2.82 9.91 17.19
CA VAL A 4 3.20 8.94 18.23
C VAL A 4 4.17 9.58 19.21
N LYS A 5 4.18 9.13 20.47
CA LYS A 5 5.09 9.70 21.49
C LYS A 5 6.57 9.43 21.20
N LYS A 6 6.91 8.22 20.74
CA LYS A 6 8.28 7.82 20.42
C LYS A 6 8.38 7.19 19.02
N PRO A 7 8.63 7.98 17.96
CA PRO A 7 8.89 7.42 16.64
C PRO A 7 10.06 6.42 16.67
N ALA A 8 9.85 5.19 16.21
CA ALA A 8 10.86 4.13 16.24
C ALA A 8 10.69 3.14 15.08
N THR A 9 11.79 2.48 14.70
CA THR A 9 11.80 1.27 13.89
C THR A 9 11.85 0.07 14.84
N ILE A 10 10.97 -0.90 14.63
CA ILE A 10 10.78 -2.04 15.55
C ILE A 10 10.73 -3.35 14.78
N ARG A 11 11.22 -4.42 15.40
CA ARG A 11 11.01 -5.80 14.93
C ARG A 11 9.83 -6.39 15.67
N VAL A 12 8.87 -6.93 14.93
CA VAL A 12 7.63 -7.50 15.48
C VAL A 12 7.24 -8.76 14.68
N PRO A 13 6.64 -9.78 15.33
CA PRO A 13 6.11 -10.95 14.63
C PRO A 13 5.04 -10.60 13.61
N LEU A 14 4.99 -11.32 12.48
CA LEU A 14 3.87 -11.22 11.56
C LEU A 14 2.57 -11.65 12.25
N GLY A 15 1.49 -10.93 12.00
CA GLY A 15 0.20 -11.17 12.64
C GLY A 15 0.01 -10.48 13.99
N ALA A 16 0.99 -9.73 14.50
CA ALA A 16 0.79 -8.83 15.65
C ALA A 16 -0.23 -7.73 15.31
N ALA A 17 -0.95 -7.21 16.32
CA ALA A 17 -1.88 -6.11 16.10
C ALA A 17 -1.12 -4.79 15.85
N LEU A 18 -1.66 -3.95 14.96
CA LEU A 18 -1.07 -2.62 14.74
C LEU A 18 -1.19 -1.73 15.98
N THR A 19 -2.25 -1.92 16.79
CA THR A 19 -2.44 -1.23 18.06
C THR A 19 -1.35 -1.58 19.06
N GLU A 20 -0.97 -2.86 19.20
CA GLU A 20 0.13 -3.28 20.08
C GLU A 20 1.45 -2.61 19.69
N CYS A 21 1.72 -2.49 18.38
CA CYS A 21 2.90 -1.78 17.88
C CYS A 21 2.90 -0.29 18.23
N VAL A 22 1.72 0.35 18.15
CA VAL A 22 1.54 1.78 18.49
C VAL A 22 1.65 1.99 20.01
N ASP A 23 1.08 1.10 20.81
CA ASP A 23 1.12 1.18 22.27
C ASP A 23 2.55 0.99 22.80
N ALA A 24 3.32 0.07 22.19
CA ALA A 24 4.71 -0.17 22.55
C ALA A 24 5.63 1.04 22.31
N VAL A 25 5.27 1.94 21.38
CA VAL A 25 5.96 3.22 21.16
C VAL A 25 5.38 4.39 21.97
N GLY A 26 4.58 4.10 22.98
CA GLY A 26 3.99 5.07 23.91
C GLY A 26 2.60 5.58 23.51
N GLY A 27 2.01 5.02 22.46
CA GLY A 27 0.68 5.39 21.96
C GLY A 27 0.65 6.67 21.15
N SER A 28 -0.56 7.05 20.72
CA SER A 28 -0.83 8.31 20.02
C SER A 28 -0.75 9.51 20.97
N SER A 29 -0.24 10.63 20.47
CA SER A 29 -0.28 11.94 21.16
C SER A 29 -1.63 12.66 20.98
N ILE A 30 -2.49 12.19 20.08
CA ILE A 30 -3.81 12.76 19.80
C ILE A 30 -4.92 11.70 19.94
N PRO A 31 -6.17 12.10 20.24
CA PRO A 31 -7.31 11.20 20.19
C PRO A 31 -7.66 10.85 18.73
N ASN A 32 -8.08 9.59 18.50
CA ASN A 32 -8.59 9.10 17.21
C ASN A 32 -7.72 9.42 15.98
N PRO A 33 -6.42 9.06 16.00
CA PRO A 33 -5.54 9.24 14.84
C PRO A 33 -5.98 8.34 13.69
N VAL A 34 -5.70 8.77 12.46
CA VAL A 34 -5.82 7.94 11.27
C VAL A 34 -4.55 7.15 11.05
N TYR A 35 -4.69 5.84 10.85
CA TYR A 35 -3.59 4.92 10.58
C TYR A 35 -3.32 4.88 9.09
N LEU A 36 -2.23 5.52 8.64
CA LEU A 36 -1.73 5.37 7.28
C LEU A 36 -0.69 4.24 7.27
N VAL A 37 -1.10 3.08 6.75
CA VAL A 37 -0.29 1.85 6.72
C VAL A 37 0.49 1.75 5.41
N GLY A 38 1.78 1.44 5.51
CA GLY A 38 2.75 1.45 4.43
C GLY A 38 3.54 2.76 4.42
N GLY A 39 3.08 3.73 3.64
CA GLY A 39 3.71 5.05 3.52
C GLY A 39 2.84 6.04 2.77
N PRO A 40 3.23 7.31 2.67
CA PRO A 40 2.33 8.37 2.17
C PRO A 40 2.06 8.32 0.68
N MET A 41 2.88 7.59 -0.08
CA MET A 41 2.75 7.48 -1.53
C MET A 41 1.98 6.24 -1.98
N MET A 42 2.19 5.08 -1.33
CA MET A 42 1.61 3.80 -1.77
C MET A 42 0.80 3.09 -0.69
N GLY A 43 0.73 3.66 0.51
CA GLY A 43 -0.05 3.14 1.62
C GLY A 43 -1.55 3.34 1.46
N TYR A 44 -2.27 2.84 2.45
CA TYR A 44 -3.72 2.94 2.56
C TYR A 44 -4.12 3.43 3.95
N LEU A 45 -5.35 3.96 4.06
CA LEU A 45 -5.94 4.33 5.33
C LEU A 45 -6.58 3.08 5.93
N GLU A 46 -6.17 2.71 7.13
CA GLU A 46 -6.79 1.64 7.89
C GLU A 46 -8.04 2.19 8.59
N GLU A 47 -9.17 1.55 8.35
CA GLU A 47 -10.48 1.95 8.88
C GLU A 47 -10.82 1.19 10.18
N ASP A 48 -10.21 0.01 10.40
CA ASP A 48 -10.36 -0.77 11.62
C ASP A 48 -8.99 -1.14 12.23
N PRO A 49 -8.34 -0.20 12.94
CA PRO A 49 -7.03 -0.45 13.55
C PRO A 49 -7.04 -1.60 14.58
N ALA A 50 -8.18 -1.88 15.22
CA ALA A 50 -8.28 -2.91 16.25
C ALA A 50 -8.11 -4.32 15.67
N ASN A 51 -8.59 -4.54 14.44
CA ASN A 51 -8.43 -5.80 13.72
C ASN A 51 -7.27 -5.79 12.72
N ALA A 52 -6.64 -4.65 12.50
CA ALA A 52 -5.48 -4.54 11.63
C ALA A 52 -4.27 -5.32 12.18
N ARG A 53 -3.58 -6.04 11.30
CA ARG A 53 -2.44 -6.90 11.65
C ARG A 53 -1.20 -6.56 10.82
N VAL A 54 -0.04 -6.77 11.40
CA VAL A 54 1.24 -6.68 10.69
C VAL A 54 1.31 -7.82 9.66
N THR A 55 1.56 -7.47 8.41
CA THR A 55 1.79 -8.43 7.32
C THR A 55 3.19 -8.20 6.74
N LYS A 56 3.68 -9.10 5.89
CA LYS A 56 4.99 -8.91 5.25
C LYS A 56 5.08 -7.68 4.35
N THR A 57 3.95 -7.08 3.97
CA THR A 57 3.91 -5.83 3.20
C THR A 57 3.73 -4.59 4.07
N THR A 58 3.56 -4.76 5.38
CA THR A 58 3.50 -3.65 6.33
C THR A 58 4.91 -3.07 6.53
N GLY A 59 5.23 -2.02 5.78
CA GLY A 59 6.55 -1.37 5.85
C GLY A 59 6.66 -0.29 6.93
N GLY A 60 5.60 0.48 7.15
CA GLY A 60 5.59 1.58 8.12
C GLY A 60 4.17 1.97 8.51
N ILE A 61 4.03 2.65 9.64
CA ILE A 61 2.75 3.17 10.12
C ILE A 61 2.96 4.64 10.46
N ILE A 62 2.13 5.50 9.89
CA ILE A 62 2.15 6.94 10.12
C ILE A 62 0.79 7.32 10.72
N LEU A 63 0.78 7.80 11.95
CA LEU A 63 -0.43 8.32 12.58
C LEU A 63 -0.59 9.80 12.24
N LEU A 64 -1.74 10.17 11.69
CA LEU A 64 -2.03 11.56 11.29
C LEU A 64 -3.39 12.02 11.83
N PRO A 65 -3.57 13.33 12.07
CA PRO A 65 -4.87 13.91 12.35
C PRO A 65 -5.89 13.67 11.24
N GLN A 66 -7.19 13.63 11.57
CA GLN A 66 -8.25 13.42 10.57
C GLN A 66 -8.37 14.56 9.57
N ASP A 67 -8.05 15.79 9.99
CA ASP A 67 -8.05 17.01 9.21
C ASP A 67 -6.72 17.26 8.47
N HIS A 68 -5.76 16.34 8.57
CA HIS A 68 -4.50 16.45 7.85
C HIS A 68 -4.75 16.46 6.33
N PRO A 69 -4.13 17.37 5.54
CA PRO A 69 -4.42 17.53 4.10
C PRO A 69 -4.31 16.24 3.27
N LEU A 70 -3.28 15.42 3.55
CA LEU A 70 -3.10 14.11 2.92
C LEU A 70 -4.30 13.19 3.15
N ILE A 71 -4.84 13.16 4.37
CA ILE A 71 -5.96 12.30 4.77
C ILE A 71 -7.25 12.77 4.09
N ILE A 72 -7.52 14.07 4.11
CA ILE A 72 -8.68 14.67 3.43
C ILE A 72 -8.67 14.30 1.94
N GLU A 73 -7.52 14.42 1.28
CA GLU A 73 -7.40 14.12 -0.14
C GLU A 73 -7.52 12.60 -0.40
N MET A 74 -6.96 11.74 0.45
CA MET A 74 -7.10 10.27 0.32
C MET A 74 -8.53 9.77 0.53
N ARG A 75 -9.32 10.42 1.40
CA ARG A 75 -10.73 10.10 1.65
C ARG A 75 -11.69 10.69 0.62
N ARG A 76 -11.20 11.49 -0.33
CA ARG A 76 -12.04 12.15 -1.34
C ARG A 76 -12.86 11.11 -2.11
N PRO A 77 -14.22 11.20 -2.09
CA PRO A 77 -15.06 10.27 -2.81
C PRO A 77 -14.83 10.33 -4.33
N TRP A 78 -14.93 9.19 -5.00
CA TRP A 78 -14.74 9.09 -6.45
C TRP A 78 -15.60 10.09 -7.25
N LYS A 79 -16.87 10.26 -6.87
CA LYS A 79 -17.79 11.22 -7.51
C LYS A 79 -17.25 12.66 -7.47
N SER A 80 -16.67 13.06 -6.33
CA SER A 80 -16.05 14.38 -6.17
C SER A 80 -14.76 14.48 -6.99
N THR A 81 -13.94 13.44 -6.99
CA THR A 81 -12.72 13.36 -7.82
C THR A 81 -13.03 13.56 -9.30
N VAL A 82 -14.03 12.86 -9.84
CA VAL A 82 -14.45 13.01 -11.24
C VAL A 82 -14.99 14.40 -11.53
N ARG A 83 -15.84 14.95 -10.66
CA ARG A 83 -16.41 16.30 -10.84
C ARG A 83 -15.31 17.36 -10.92
N ILE A 84 -14.37 17.35 -9.98
CA ILE A 84 -13.25 18.31 -9.93
C ILE A 84 -12.33 18.12 -11.15
N ALA A 85 -12.00 16.87 -11.50
CA ALA A 85 -11.16 16.57 -12.66
C ALA A 85 -11.78 17.10 -13.98
N LYS A 86 -13.10 16.95 -14.15
CA LYS A 86 -13.81 17.46 -15.33
C LYS A 86 -13.83 18.98 -15.41
N SER A 87 -13.87 19.68 -14.28
CA SER A 87 -13.98 21.14 -14.25
C SER A 87 -12.64 21.87 -14.31
N ALA A 88 -11.57 21.29 -13.74
CA ALA A 88 -10.32 22.01 -13.49
C ALA A 88 -9.11 21.48 -14.28
N CYS A 89 -9.21 20.36 -14.98
CA CYS A 89 -8.08 19.83 -15.76
C CYS A 89 -7.74 20.76 -16.94
N ASP A 90 -6.53 21.33 -16.91
CA ASP A 90 -5.92 22.16 -17.96
C ASP A 90 -5.44 21.34 -19.19
N GLN A 91 -5.60 20.02 -19.12
CA GLN A 91 -5.20 19.05 -20.15
C GLN A 91 -3.70 19.04 -20.48
N CYS A 92 -2.83 19.54 -19.59
CA CYS A 92 -1.37 19.39 -19.76
C CYS A 92 -0.94 17.91 -19.69
N SER A 93 0.36 17.64 -19.88
CA SER A 93 0.93 16.27 -19.82
C SER A 93 1.87 16.05 -18.61
N HIS A 94 1.95 16.97 -17.66
CA HIS A 94 2.90 16.90 -16.52
C HIS A 94 2.80 15.59 -15.72
N CYS A 95 1.58 15.09 -15.49
CA CYS A 95 1.35 13.82 -14.81
C CYS A 95 1.91 12.60 -15.54
N THR A 96 2.28 12.73 -16.82
CA THR A 96 2.96 11.71 -17.62
C THR A 96 4.44 12.00 -17.77
N GLU A 97 4.81 13.24 -18.08
CA GLU A 97 6.20 13.64 -18.26
C GLU A 97 7.06 13.41 -17.00
N LEU A 98 6.45 13.50 -15.81
CA LEU A 98 7.09 13.24 -14.52
C LEU A 98 6.80 11.84 -13.94
N CYS A 99 6.10 10.98 -14.68
CA CYS A 99 5.76 9.64 -14.19
C CYS A 99 6.99 8.71 -14.28
N PRO A 100 7.47 8.12 -13.17
CA PRO A 100 8.66 7.28 -13.18
C PRO A 100 8.47 6.04 -14.08
N ARG A 101 7.26 5.47 -14.12
CA ARG A 101 6.95 4.34 -15.01
C ARG A 101 7.02 4.74 -16.48
N ASN A 102 6.56 5.94 -16.81
CA ASN A 102 6.65 6.47 -18.18
C ASN A 102 8.11 6.76 -18.57
N LEU A 103 8.91 7.27 -17.65
CA LEU A 103 10.34 7.53 -17.81
C LEU A 103 11.14 6.23 -17.96
N LEU A 104 10.77 5.17 -17.24
CA LEU A 104 11.29 3.81 -17.43
C LEU A 104 10.86 3.15 -18.76
N GLY A 105 10.13 3.87 -19.62
CA GLY A 105 9.74 3.40 -20.94
C GLY A 105 8.43 2.61 -20.98
N HIS A 106 7.71 2.43 -19.86
CA HIS A 106 6.38 1.83 -19.88
C HIS A 106 5.38 2.77 -20.55
N PRO A 107 4.33 2.26 -21.22
CA PRO A 107 3.33 3.08 -21.90
C PRO A 107 2.32 3.71 -20.92
N VAL A 108 2.76 4.16 -19.74
CA VAL A 108 1.90 4.72 -18.69
C VAL A 108 1.65 6.20 -18.97
N GLU A 109 0.41 6.56 -19.31
CA GLU A 109 0.06 7.93 -19.75
C GLU A 109 -1.11 8.53 -18.94
N PRO A 110 -0.89 8.96 -17.68
CA PRO A 110 -1.96 9.52 -16.84
C PRO A 110 -2.75 10.68 -17.46
N HIS A 111 -2.13 11.50 -18.31
CA HIS A 111 -2.82 12.60 -18.97
C HIS A 111 -3.94 12.12 -19.91
N LYS A 112 -3.76 10.97 -20.58
CA LYS A 112 -4.80 10.38 -21.44
C LYS A 112 -5.98 9.86 -20.61
N ALA A 113 -5.70 9.24 -19.47
CA ALA A 113 -6.75 8.78 -18.55
C ALA A 113 -7.51 9.97 -17.93
N MET A 114 -6.83 11.07 -17.62
CA MET A 114 -7.50 12.30 -17.20
C MET A 114 -8.41 12.86 -18.30
N ARG A 115 -7.90 12.96 -19.53
CA ARG A 115 -8.68 13.44 -20.68
C ARG A 115 -9.88 12.55 -21.00
N SER A 116 -9.78 11.23 -20.85
CA SER A 116 -10.92 10.33 -21.09
C SER A 116 -12.12 10.65 -20.20
N LEU A 117 -11.89 11.13 -18.96
CA LEU A 117 -12.99 11.58 -18.11
C LEU A 117 -13.73 12.79 -18.70
N LEU A 118 -13.02 13.74 -19.31
CA LEU A 118 -13.62 14.98 -19.84
C LEU A 118 -14.51 14.74 -21.05
N PHE A 119 -14.07 13.88 -21.97
CA PHE A 119 -14.75 13.66 -23.24
C PHE A 119 -15.88 12.63 -23.17
N GLY A 120 -16.25 12.15 -21.98
CA GLY A 120 -17.39 11.25 -21.76
C GLY A 120 -17.25 9.86 -22.40
N ALA A 121 -16.21 9.64 -23.20
CA ALA A 121 -15.81 8.34 -23.67
C ALA A 121 -15.17 7.63 -22.48
N ASP A 122 -15.81 6.56 -22.00
CA ASP A 122 -15.27 5.64 -21.00
C ASP A 122 -14.10 4.83 -21.61
N THR A 123 -13.20 5.53 -22.28
CA THR A 123 -12.10 4.99 -23.06
C THR A 123 -11.15 4.31 -22.11
N LEU A 124 -11.04 3.01 -22.32
CA LEU A 124 -10.07 2.16 -21.67
C LEU A 124 -8.67 2.56 -22.17
N VAL A 125 -7.89 3.24 -21.32
CA VAL A 125 -6.52 3.68 -21.62
C VAL A 125 -5.56 2.54 -21.31
N TYR A 126 -5.06 1.89 -22.36
CA TYR A 126 -4.21 0.69 -22.27
C TYR A 126 -3.04 0.83 -21.27
N GLY A 127 -2.40 2.00 -21.25
CA GLY A 127 -1.28 2.30 -20.37
C GLY A 127 -1.53 2.15 -18.87
N THR A 128 -2.80 2.14 -18.44
CA THR A 128 -3.19 2.05 -17.03
C THR A 128 -2.82 0.71 -16.39
N GLN A 129 -2.70 -0.35 -17.19
CA GLN A 129 -2.32 -1.68 -16.74
C GLN A 129 -0.90 -1.73 -16.14
N PHE A 130 0.00 -0.86 -16.62
CA PHE A 130 1.40 -0.81 -16.19
C PHE A 130 1.64 0.17 -15.04
N CYS A 131 0.58 0.83 -14.55
CA CYS A 131 0.63 1.79 -13.47
C CYS A 131 0.86 1.10 -12.12
N SER A 132 1.85 1.59 -11.35
CA SER A 132 2.14 1.14 -9.99
C SER A 132 1.33 1.86 -8.91
N SER A 133 0.42 2.77 -9.29
CA SER A 133 -0.39 3.56 -8.35
C SER A 133 0.40 4.34 -7.30
N CYS A 134 1.62 4.79 -7.64
CA CYS A 134 2.57 5.44 -6.72
C CYS A 134 2.19 6.86 -6.24
N ASN A 135 1.02 7.39 -6.61
CA ASN A 135 0.55 8.74 -6.27
C ASN A 135 1.39 9.93 -6.76
N LEU A 136 2.55 9.75 -7.39
CA LEU A 136 3.39 10.89 -7.79
C LEU A 136 2.66 11.87 -8.72
N CYS A 137 1.88 11.34 -9.67
CA CYS A 137 1.08 12.15 -10.59
C CYS A 137 0.04 13.02 -9.88
N SER A 138 -0.55 12.54 -8.79
CA SER A 138 -1.54 13.28 -7.99
C SER A 138 -0.89 14.23 -7.00
N ARG A 139 0.16 13.77 -6.32
CA ARG A 139 0.73 14.47 -5.16
C ARG A 139 1.84 15.44 -5.51
N CYS A 140 2.47 15.28 -6.66
CA CYS A 140 3.60 16.12 -7.07
C CYS A 140 3.43 16.72 -8.47
N SER A 141 3.01 15.91 -9.46
CA SER A 141 3.12 16.31 -10.86
C SER A 141 1.97 17.17 -11.37
N CYS A 142 0.74 16.98 -10.88
CA CYS A 142 -0.40 17.76 -11.37
C CYS A 142 -0.32 19.21 -10.85
N PRO A 143 -0.25 20.22 -11.74
CA PRO A 143 -0.23 21.62 -11.32
C PRO A 143 -1.56 22.03 -10.67
N GLU A 144 -2.67 21.47 -11.15
CA GLU A 144 -4.03 21.74 -10.68
C GLU A 144 -4.43 20.96 -9.40
N GLY A 145 -3.52 20.16 -8.81
CA GLY A 145 -3.81 19.39 -7.59
C GLY A 145 -4.91 18.32 -7.77
N LEU A 146 -5.06 17.79 -8.98
CA LEU A 146 -6.00 16.71 -9.29
C LEU A 146 -5.45 15.34 -8.90
N ASP A 147 -6.29 14.30 -8.97
CA ASP A 147 -5.92 12.93 -8.62
C ASP A 147 -5.84 11.96 -9.83
N PRO A 148 -4.88 12.13 -10.77
CA PRO A 148 -4.68 11.18 -11.86
C PRO A 148 -4.45 9.74 -11.41
N ARG A 149 -3.86 9.50 -10.22
CA ARG A 149 -3.67 8.13 -9.71
C ARG A 149 -4.98 7.40 -9.56
N SER A 150 -6.00 8.00 -8.95
CA SER A 150 -7.30 7.34 -8.79
C SER A 150 -8.00 7.12 -10.12
N VAL A 151 -7.85 8.05 -11.07
CA VAL A 151 -8.37 7.89 -12.43
C VAL A 151 -7.69 6.73 -13.16
N MET A 152 -6.36 6.64 -13.04
CA MET A 152 -5.59 5.52 -13.58
C MET A 152 -6.00 4.19 -12.96
N ARG A 153 -6.23 4.14 -11.64
CA ARG A 153 -6.68 2.94 -10.93
C ARG A 153 -8.08 2.51 -11.39
N ASN A 154 -9.03 3.44 -11.46
CA ASN A 154 -10.38 3.14 -11.91
C ASN A 154 -10.40 2.65 -13.37
N ASN A 155 -9.61 3.28 -14.25
CA ASN A 155 -9.49 2.82 -15.63
C ASN A 155 -8.85 1.43 -15.73
N ARG A 156 -7.85 1.13 -14.88
CA ARG A 156 -7.24 -0.19 -14.77
C ARG A 156 -8.25 -1.27 -14.35
N GLU A 157 -9.09 -0.97 -13.36
CA GLU A 157 -10.16 -1.86 -12.88
C GLU A 157 -11.16 -2.17 -14.01
N LYS A 158 -11.67 -1.15 -14.71
CA LYS A 158 -12.57 -1.34 -15.86
C LYS A 158 -11.93 -2.16 -16.99
N TRP A 159 -10.62 -2.01 -17.21
CA TRP A 159 -9.90 -2.85 -18.16
C TRP A 159 -9.87 -4.32 -17.75
N LEU A 160 -9.61 -4.59 -16.47
CA LEU A 160 -9.61 -5.96 -15.94
C LEU A 160 -11.00 -6.59 -16.06
N GLU A 161 -12.05 -5.83 -15.76
CA GLU A 161 -13.46 -6.24 -15.93
C GLU A 161 -13.81 -6.52 -17.40
N SER A 162 -13.22 -5.79 -18.34
CA SER A 162 -13.46 -6.00 -19.77
C SER A 162 -12.92 -7.33 -20.32
N GLY A 163 -12.06 -8.03 -19.57
CA GLY A 163 -11.47 -9.31 -19.98
C GLY A 163 -10.53 -9.23 -21.18
N LYS A 164 -10.22 -8.02 -21.68
CA LYS A 164 -9.33 -7.83 -22.83
C LYS A 164 -7.91 -8.27 -22.48
N LYS A 165 -7.30 -9.06 -23.36
CA LYS A 165 -5.90 -9.49 -23.20
C LYS A 165 -4.95 -8.32 -23.35
N ILE A 166 -3.98 -8.24 -22.46
CA ILE A 166 -2.88 -7.29 -22.54
C ILE A 166 -1.98 -7.74 -23.69
N GLN A 167 -1.88 -6.92 -24.74
CA GLN A 167 -0.92 -7.11 -25.82
C GLN A 167 0.49 -6.79 -25.33
N GLU A 168 1.52 -7.26 -26.04
CA GLU A 168 2.90 -6.91 -25.70
C GLU A 168 3.11 -5.39 -25.84
N PRO A 169 3.49 -4.69 -24.77
CA PRO A 169 3.65 -3.24 -24.83
C PRO A 169 4.95 -2.86 -25.56
N ILE A 170 4.90 -1.73 -26.25
CA ILE A 170 6.12 -1.10 -26.78
C ILE A 170 6.83 -0.40 -25.62
N PHE A 171 7.91 -0.99 -25.13
CA PHE A 171 8.78 -0.37 -24.12
C PHE A 171 9.79 0.58 -24.77
N ARG A 172 9.80 1.84 -24.38
CA ARG A 172 10.80 2.83 -24.80
C ARG A 172 12.01 2.80 -23.88
N ARG A 173 12.85 1.77 -24.01
CA ARG A 173 13.96 1.48 -23.08
C ARG A 173 14.93 2.65 -22.87
N ASN A 174 15.24 3.39 -23.93
CA ASN A 174 16.24 4.48 -23.88
C ASN A 174 15.74 5.76 -23.22
N ARG A 175 14.46 5.85 -22.85
CA ARG A 175 13.89 7.07 -22.26
C ARG A 175 14.45 7.36 -20.87
N ALA A 176 14.76 6.32 -20.09
CA ALA A 176 15.27 6.47 -18.75
C ALA A 176 16.58 7.26 -18.75
N ASP A 177 17.53 6.83 -19.57
CA ASP A 177 18.85 7.44 -19.70
C ASP A 177 18.79 8.89 -20.19
N GLN A 178 17.81 9.22 -21.04
CA GLN A 178 17.69 10.54 -21.64
C GLN A 178 16.97 11.57 -20.77
N GLN A 179 16.01 11.14 -19.93
CA GLN A 179 15.02 12.05 -19.35
C GLN A 179 14.91 11.97 -17.83
N MET A 180 15.36 10.88 -17.20
CA MET A 180 15.05 10.64 -15.78
C MET A 180 15.81 11.57 -14.84
N GLU A 181 17.09 11.84 -15.12
CA GLU A 181 17.94 12.70 -14.29
C GLU A 181 17.31 14.08 -14.06
N ASN A 182 16.82 14.71 -15.12
CA ASN A 182 16.23 16.06 -15.08
C ASN A 182 14.75 16.10 -14.64
N ARG A 183 14.14 14.95 -14.33
CA ARG A 183 12.72 14.83 -14.02
C ARG A 183 12.44 14.09 -12.71
N ALA A 184 13.50 13.78 -11.96
CA ALA A 184 13.39 13.22 -10.63
C ALA A 184 12.67 14.19 -9.68
N THR A 185 11.86 13.66 -8.77
CA THR A 185 11.15 14.47 -7.78
C THR A 185 12.07 14.71 -6.57
N PRO A 186 12.33 15.97 -6.18
CA PRO A 186 13.10 16.26 -4.97
C PRO A 186 12.33 15.81 -3.72
N ILE A 187 12.87 14.82 -3.01
CA ILE A 187 12.21 14.22 -1.83
C ILE A 187 11.85 15.27 -0.76
N PRO A 188 12.73 16.22 -0.37
CA PRO A 188 12.37 17.23 0.63
C PRO A 188 11.18 18.12 0.22
N ARG A 189 11.05 18.41 -1.08
CA ARG A 189 9.92 19.18 -1.61
C ARG A 189 8.63 18.37 -1.57
N LEU A 190 8.72 17.07 -1.87
CA LEU A 190 7.58 16.16 -1.79
C LEU A 190 7.06 16.04 -0.35
N ILE A 191 7.95 15.83 0.63
CA ILE A 191 7.60 15.73 2.05
C ILE A 191 6.85 16.98 2.52
N ARG A 192 7.36 18.18 2.20
CA ARG A 192 6.69 19.45 2.51
C ARG A 192 5.34 19.57 1.83
N ARG A 193 5.23 19.20 0.55
CA ARG A 193 3.97 19.26 -0.21
C ARG A 193 2.91 18.30 0.35
N LEU A 194 3.33 17.17 0.91
CA LEU A 194 2.43 16.22 1.57
C LEU A 194 1.98 16.67 2.97
N GLY A 195 2.53 17.78 3.50
CA GLY A 195 2.28 18.23 4.87
C GLY A 195 3.04 17.42 5.92
N LEU A 196 4.05 16.65 5.53
CA LEU A 196 4.71 15.68 6.42
C LEU A 196 6.02 16.16 7.04
N ALA A 197 6.41 17.42 6.81
CA ALA A 197 7.71 17.94 7.23
C ALA A 197 7.93 17.87 8.75
N GLU A 198 6.87 18.04 9.56
CA GLU A 198 6.95 17.92 11.01
C GLU A 198 7.05 16.46 11.50
N TYR A 199 6.64 15.50 10.67
CA TYR A 199 6.68 14.07 10.97
C TYR A 199 7.89 13.36 10.34
N ASP A 200 8.70 14.10 9.57
CA ASP A 200 9.96 13.63 8.96
C ASP A 200 11.07 13.65 9.99
N VAL A 201 10.94 12.77 10.97
CA VAL A 201 11.86 12.61 12.09
C VAL A 201 12.58 11.27 11.96
N HIS A 202 13.82 11.24 12.44
CA HIS A 202 14.56 9.98 12.50
C HIS A 202 13.85 9.01 13.45
N ALA A 203 13.65 7.77 12.99
CA ALA A 203 13.01 6.70 13.74
C ALA A 203 13.97 5.53 13.84
N ASP A 204 14.93 5.66 14.76
CA ASP A 204 15.97 4.66 14.98
C ASP A 204 15.39 3.30 15.34
N TRP A 205 16.16 2.25 15.04
CA TRP A 205 15.84 0.92 15.51
C TRP A 205 15.91 0.86 17.05
N ASP A 206 14.82 0.47 17.68
CA ASP A 206 14.72 0.32 19.12
C ASP A 206 14.71 -1.17 19.52
N PRO A 207 15.84 -1.71 20.05
CA PRO A 207 15.92 -3.10 20.44
C PRO A 207 15.05 -3.43 21.65
N GLN A 208 14.86 -2.49 22.59
CA GLN A 208 14.07 -2.75 23.81
C GLN A 208 12.59 -2.94 23.47
N ILE A 209 12.05 -2.08 22.60
CA ILE A 209 10.67 -2.21 22.12
C ILE A 209 10.53 -3.47 21.25
N SER A 210 11.53 -3.79 20.44
CA SER A 210 11.55 -5.01 19.63
C SER A 210 11.51 -6.28 20.49
N ASP A 211 12.30 -6.32 21.57
CA ASP A 211 12.34 -7.45 22.49
C ASP A 211 11.01 -7.60 23.23
N GLN A 212 10.39 -6.50 23.67
CA GLN A 212 9.05 -6.51 24.25
C GLN A 212 8.02 -7.11 23.28
N LEU A 213 8.02 -6.67 22.02
CA LEU A 213 7.08 -7.13 21.00
C LEU A 213 7.34 -8.56 20.53
N SER A 214 8.55 -9.09 20.73
CA SER A 214 8.85 -10.49 20.44
C SER A 214 8.03 -11.45 21.33
N ALA A 215 7.64 -11.00 22.53
CA ALA A 215 6.88 -11.76 23.51
C ALA A 215 5.35 -11.58 23.39
N ILE A 216 4.85 -11.05 22.27
CA ILE A 216 3.40 -10.93 22.04
C ILE A 216 2.72 -12.30 22.24
N PRO A 217 1.62 -12.37 23.03
CA PRO A 217 1.02 -13.64 23.43
C PRO A 217 0.26 -14.33 22.30
N GLU A 218 -0.28 -13.56 21.35
CA GLU A 218 -1.13 -14.09 20.28
C GLU A 218 -0.91 -13.32 18.97
N VAL A 219 -0.85 -14.05 17.85
CA VAL A 219 -0.79 -13.47 16.51
C VAL A 219 -1.92 -14.00 15.64
N LEU A 220 -2.39 -13.15 14.72
CA LEU A 220 -3.34 -13.52 13.68
C LEU A 220 -2.70 -13.35 12.30
N ILE A 221 -2.23 -14.46 11.73
CA ILE A 221 -1.46 -14.46 10.48
C ILE A 221 -2.41 -14.65 9.30
N SER A 222 -2.53 -13.63 8.45
CA SER A 222 -3.32 -13.73 7.21
C SER A 222 -2.70 -14.72 6.23
N LEU A 223 -3.54 -15.54 5.59
CA LEU A 223 -3.15 -16.43 4.48
C LEU A 223 -3.05 -15.71 3.14
N ARG A 224 -3.49 -14.44 3.04
CA ARG A 224 -3.41 -13.62 1.83
C ARG A 224 -2.37 -12.52 1.98
N GLN A 225 -1.10 -12.87 1.80
CA GLN A 225 0.01 -11.91 1.92
C GLN A 225 0.78 -11.68 0.61
N HIS A 226 0.42 -12.34 -0.49
CA HIS A 226 1.16 -12.27 -1.75
C HIS A 226 0.25 -11.96 -2.95
N ILE A 227 0.90 -11.76 -4.10
CA ILE A 227 0.21 -11.69 -5.39
C ILE A 227 -0.31 -13.09 -5.70
N GLY A 228 -1.62 -13.24 -5.87
CA GLY A 228 -2.29 -14.52 -6.12
C GLY A 228 -3.49 -14.78 -5.20
N PRO A 229 -4.11 -15.97 -5.29
CA PRO A 229 -5.14 -16.40 -4.36
C PRO A 229 -4.54 -16.61 -2.95
N PRO A 230 -5.36 -16.59 -1.88
CA PRO A 230 -4.90 -16.92 -0.53
C PRO A 230 -4.26 -18.31 -0.46
N CYS A 231 -3.30 -18.48 0.45
CA CYS A 231 -2.76 -19.80 0.79
C CYS A 231 -3.83 -20.71 1.40
N VAL A 232 -3.66 -22.01 1.17
CA VAL A 232 -4.42 -23.07 1.84
C VAL A 232 -3.69 -23.41 3.14
N PRO A 233 -4.38 -23.41 4.30
CA PRO A 233 -3.76 -23.77 5.57
C PRO A 233 -3.32 -25.24 5.57
N VAL A 234 -2.17 -25.53 6.15
CA VAL A 234 -1.65 -26.92 6.33
C VAL A 234 -1.61 -27.37 7.79
N VAL A 235 -2.14 -26.54 8.68
CA VAL A 235 -2.28 -26.80 10.11
C VAL A 235 -3.75 -26.69 10.52
N GLN A 236 -4.09 -27.27 11.67
CA GLN A 236 -5.44 -27.26 12.23
C GLN A 236 -5.43 -26.83 13.70
N ALA A 237 -6.60 -26.44 14.22
CA ALA A 237 -6.76 -26.05 15.62
C ALA A 237 -6.29 -27.16 16.57
N GLY A 238 -5.50 -26.79 17.57
CA GLY A 238 -4.92 -27.70 18.55
C GLY A 238 -3.49 -28.14 18.25
N GLU A 239 -2.98 -27.93 17.03
CA GLU A 239 -1.60 -28.28 16.68
C GLU A 239 -0.59 -27.29 17.28
N THR A 240 0.58 -27.81 17.66
CA THR A 240 1.72 -27.01 18.11
C THR A 240 2.61 -26.72 16.92
N VAL A 241 3.05 -25.47 16.79
CA VAL A 241 3.93 -24.99 15.72
C VAL A 241 5.14 -24.27 16.30
N GLN A 242 6.27 -24.37 15.62
CA GLN A 242 7.48 -23.61 15.89
C GLN A 242 7.64 -22.48 14.89
N THR A 243 8.33 -21.43 15.30
CA THR A 243 8.67 -20.29 14.45
C THR A 243 9.40 -20.78 13.20
N GLY A 244 8.88 -20.42 12.02
CA GLY A 244 9.42 -20.88 10.75
C GLY A 244 8.73 -22.11 10.16
N ASP A 245 7.84 -22.79 10.89
CA ASP A 245 7.02 -23.87 10.32
C ASP A 245 6.09 -23.34 9.24
N ILE A 246 5.90 -24.12 8.17
CA ILE A 246 4.94 -23.80 7.12
C ILE A 246 3.53 -24.03 7.67
N ILE A 247 2.73 -22.98 7.71
CA ILE A 247 1.33 -23.01 8.17
C ILE A 247 0.33 -22.80 7.02
N GLY A 248 0.80 -22.35 5.86
CA GLY A 248 -0.01 -22.29 4.64
C GLY A 248 0.82 -22.37 3.37
N VAL A 249 0.27 -23.05 2.37
CA VAL A 249 0.91 -23.24 1.05
C VAL A 249 0.11 -22.54 -0.06
N PRO A 250 0.75 -22.08 -1.16
CA PRO A 250 0.02 -21.53 -2.29
C PRO A 250 -1.07 -22.48 -2.79
N ALA A 251 -2.25 -21.96 -3.11
CA ALA A 251 -3.34 -22.78 -3.62
C ALA A 251 -2.95 -23.48 -4.93
N GLU A 252 -3.58 -24.62 -5.20
CA GLU A 252 -3.43 -25.34 -6.47
C GLU A 252 -4.69 -25.17 -7.33
N LYS A 253 -4.48 -25.10 -8.65
CA LYS A 253 -5.55 -25.18 -9.65
C LYS A 253 -5.05 -26.01 -10.82
N ASP A 254 -5.85 -27.00 -11.22
CA ASP A 254 -5.52 -27.91 -12.33
C ASP A 254 -4.14 -28.60 -12.16
N GLY A 255 -3.81 -28.99 -10.92
CA GLY A 255 -2.54 -29.64 -10.57
C GLY A 255 -1.30 -28.72 -10.64
N LYS A 256 -1.49 -27.40 -10.70
CA LYS A 256 -0.40 -26.42 -10.69
C LYS A 256 -0.54 -25.45 -9.53
N LEU A 257 0.56 -25.27 -8.79
CA LEU A 257 0.68 -24.22 -7.79
C LEU A 257 0.41 -22.86 -8.44
N GLN A 258 -0.53 -22.13 -7.86
CA GLN A 258 -0.81 -20.76 -8.23
C GLN A 258 0.34 -19.86 -7.78
N LEU A 259 0.46 -18.70 -8.42
CA LEU A 259 1.44 -17.69 -8.02
C LEU A 259 1.24 -17.37 -6.52
N GLY A 260 2.30 -17.51 -5.74
CA GLY A 260 2.25 -17.26 -4.31
C GLY A 260 3.53 -17.63 -3.58
N ALA A 261 3.50 -17.51 -2.27
CA ALA A 261 4.60 -17.88 -1.38
C ALA A 261 4.03 -18.51 -0.11
N ALA A 262 4.71 -19.53 0.42
CA ALA A 262 4.31 -20.17 1.67
C ALA A 262 4.26 -19.17 2.83
N VAL A 263 3.30 -19.38 3.73
CA VAL A 263 3.10 -18.62 4.96
C VAL A 263 3.65 -19.46 6.11
N HIS A 264 4.42 -18.81 6.98
CA HIS A 264 5.11 -19.48 8.08
C HIS A 264 4.64 -18.94 9.43
N ALA A 265 4.73 -19.76 10.48
CA ALA A 265 4.50 -19.34 11.86
C ALA A 265 5.53 -18.28 12.26
N SER A 266 5.06 -17.18 12.85
CA SER A 266 5.89 -16.07 13.31
C SER A 266 6.28 -16.14 14.78
N ILE A 267 5.65 -17.06 15.52
CA ILE A 267 5.91 -17.36 16.93
C ILE A 267 5.78 -18.87 17.16
N ASP A 268 6.41 -19.35 18.22
CA ASP A 268 6.16 -20.68 18.76
C ASP A 268 4.84 -20.67 19.53
N GLY A 269 4.08 -21.76 19.46
CA GLY A 269 2.86 -21.89 20.26
C GLY A 269 1.85 -22.86 19.67
N LYS A 270 0.60 -22.69 20.06
CA LYS A 270 -0.53 -23.53 19.65
C LYS A 270 -1.46 -22.80 18.70
N VAL A 271 -1.87 -23.49 17.64
CA VAL A 271 -2.89 -23.02 16.71
C VAL A 271 -4.23 -23.03 17.45
N ILE A 272 -4.78 -21.85 17.70
CA ILE A 272 -6.08 -21.71 18.36
C ILE A 272 -7.23 -21.93 17.36
N GLY A 273 -7.04 -21.49 16.12
CA GLY A 273 -8.07 -21.61 15.09
C GLY A 273 -7.60 -21.15 13.72
N VAL A 274 -8.31 -21.63 12.70
CA VAL A 274 -8.11 -21.28 11.29
C VAL A 274 -9.44 -20.76 10.76
N GLU A 275 -9.60 -19.44 10.72
CA GLU A 275 -10.88 -18.79 10.45
C GLU A 275 -10.68 -17.54 9.58
N ASN A 276 -11.66 -17.23 8.72
CA ASN A 276 -11.68 -16.02 7.91
C ASN A 276 -10.41 -15.77 7.07
N GLY A 277 -9.75 -16.85 6.60
CA GLY A 277 -8.53 -16.75 5.82
C GLY A 277 -7.30 -16.31 6.63
N ALA A 278 -7.31 -16.54 7.95
CA ALA A 278 -6.18 -16.30 8.84
C ALA A 278 -6.00 -17.45 9.84
N ILE A 279 -4.80 -17.56 10.39
CA ILE A 279 -4.42 -18.56 11.40
C ILE A 279 -4.10 -17.81 12.69
N ARG A 280 -4.77 -18.18 13.78
CA ARG A 280 -4.51 -17.64 15.12
C ARG A 280 -3.57 -18.57 15.86
N ILE A 281 -2.43 -18.06 16.31
CA ILE A 281 -1.43 -18.79 17.10
C ILE A 281 -1.25 -18.09 18.42
N ARG A 282 -1.24 -18.84 19.52
CA ARG A 282 -1.00 -18.32 20.88
C ARG A 282 0.21 -19.00 21.50
N ARG A 283 1.09 -18.23 22.12
CA ARG A 283 2.24 -18.76 22.87
C ARG A 283 1.77 -19.64 24.02
N GLU A 284 2.51 -20.72 24.27
CA GLU A 284 2.38 -21.56 25.47
C GLU A 284 3.54 -21.28 26.44
#